data_AF-A0A183DCD9-F1
#
_entry.id   AF-A0A183DCD9-F1
#
_cell.length_a   1.000
_cell.length_b   1.000
_cell.length_c   1.000
_cell.angle_alpha   90.00
_cell.angle_beta   90.00
_cell.angle_gamma   90.00
#
_symmetry.space_group_name_H-M   'P 1'
#
loop_
_entity.id
_entity.type
_entity.pdbx_description
1 polymer ?
#
loop_
_entity_poly.entity_id
_entity_poly.type
_entity_poly.pdbx_seq_one_letter_code
_entity_poly.pdbx_strand_id
1 'polypeptide(L)'
;MSTTSAAAVTQRLAPKRQTLDEAYAPPANFLEIEVINPITHGVGKTRYTDYEIRLRTNLPVFKNKESSVRRRYSDFEWLRCELERDSKVCL
;
A
#
# COMPACT_ATOMS: atom_id res chain seq x y z
N MET A 1 -29.14 19.66 42.76
CA MET A 1 -27.78 19.21 42.42
C MET A 1 -27.89 17.76 41.98
N SER A 2 -27.93 17.51 40.68
CA SER A 2 -28.13 16.16 40.14
C SER A 2 -26.82 15.71 39.49
N THR A 3 -26.24 14.67 40.06
CA THR A 3 -24.93 14.11 39.74
C THR A 3 -24.88 13.54 38.33
N THR A 4 -24.10 14.15 37.43
CA THR A 4 -23.80 13.61 36.10
C THR A 4 -22.91 12.38 36.25
N SER A 5 -23.46 11.21 35.94
CA SER A 5 -22.72 9.93 35.95
C SER A 5 -21.63 9.93 34.87
N ALA A 6 -20.37 9.98 35.31
CA ALA A 6 -19.18 9.98 34.44
C ALA A 6 -19.00 8.70 33.61
N ALA A 7 -19.75 7.63 33.91
CA ALA A 7 -19.66 6.34 33.21
C ALA A 7 -20.10 6.39 31.74
N ALA A 8 -20.91 7.39 31.36
CA ALA A 8 -21.37 7.55 29.97
C ALA A 8 -20.30 8.14 29.03
N VAL A 9 -19.25 8.77 29.57
CA VAL A 9 -18.26 9.50 28.75
C VAL A 9 -17.28 8.55 28.04
N THR A 10 -17.07 7.34 28.57
CA THR A 10 -16.20 6.30 27.99
C THR A 10 -16.97 5.13 27.37
N GLN A 11 -18.25 5.31 27.04
CA GLN A 11 -18.99 4.27 26.33
C GLN A 11 -18.42 4.15 24.90
N ARG A 12 -17.80 3.00 24.58
CA ARG A 12 -17.31 2.71 23.23
C ARG A 12 -18.51 2.76 22.27
N LEU A 13 -18.49 3.73 21.36
CA LEU A 13 -19.47 3.84 20.28
C LEU A 13 -19.49 2.53 19.49
N ALA A 14 -20.70 2.06 19.14
CA ALA A 14 -20.84 0.88 18.30
C ALA A 14 -20.07 1.13 16.99
N PRO A 15 -19.16 0.23 16.56
CA PRO A 15 -18.43 0.43 15.32
C PRO A 15 -19.44 0.45 14.17
N LYS A 16 -19.63 1.62 13.55
CA LYS A 16 -20.36 1.72 12.28
C LYS A 16 -19.64 0.79 11.31
N ARG A 17 -20.32 -0.23 10.78
CA ARG A 17 -19.78 -1.06 9.70
C ARG A 17 -19.52 -0.12 8.51
N GLN A 18 -18.26 0.26 8.31
CA GLN A 18 -17.85 0.99 7.11
C GLN A 18 -18.06 0.04 5.93
N THR A 19 -18.94 0.42 5.00
CA THR A 19 -19.15 -0.36 3.78
C THR A 19 -17.97 -0.15 2.85
N LEU A 20 -17.64 -1.16 2.03
CA LEU A 20 -16.55 -1.04 1.06
C LEU A 20 -16.78 0.16 0.12
N ASP A 21 -18.03 0.41 -0.28
CA ASP A 21 -18.40 1.54 -1.11
C ASP A 21 -18.14 2.91 -0.45
N GLU A 22 -18.33 3.05 0.87
CA GLU A 22 -18.04 4.30 1.62
C GLU A 22 -16.51 4.50 1.76
N ALA A 23 -15.74 3.41 1.81
CA ALA A 23 -14.27 3.46 1.79
C ALA A 23 -13.69 3.82 0.41
N TYR A 24 -14.45 3.62 -0.67
CA TYR A 24 -14.07 3.95 -2.06
C TYR A 24 -14.84 5.15 -2.64
N ALA A 25 -15.66 5.83 -1.83
CA ALA A 25 -16.31 7.07 -2.22
C ALA A 25 -15.25 8.15 -2.52
N PRO A 26 -15.52 9.10 -3.43
CA PRO A 26 -14.56 10.15 -3.77
C PRO A 26 -14.04 10.87 -2.51
N PRO A 27 -12.74 11.16 -2.43
CA PRO A 27 -11.89 11.62 -3.54
C PRO A 27 -11.23 10.48 -4.31
N ALA A 28 -11.07 10.66 -5.63
CA ALA A 28 -10.61 9.66 -6.58
C ALA A 28 -9.54 8.71 -6.01
N ASN A 29 -9.81 7.40 -6.03
CA ASN A 29 -8.82 6.39 -5.68
C ASN A 29 -7.64 6.53 -6.64
N PHE A 30 -6.45 6.83 -6.11
CA PHE A 30 -5.25 7.00 -6.89
C PHE A 30 -4.21 5.97 -6.48
N LEU A 31 -3.42 5.56 -7.47
CA LEU A 31 -2.28 4.69 -7.31
C LEU A 31 -1.18 5.23 -8.21
N GLU A 32 -0.22 5.93 -7.61
CA GLU A 32 0.93 6.48 -8.30
C GLU A 32 2.17 5.67 -7.95
N ILE A 33 2.87 5.19 -8.96
CA ILE A 33 4.11 4.44 -8.81
C ILE A 33 5.16 5.10 -9.70
N GLU A 34 6.27 5.50 -9.08
CA GLU A 34 7.41 6.08 -9.76
C GLU A 34 8.62 5.15 -9.60
N VAL A 35 9.31 4.86 -10.70
CA VAL A 35 10.58 4.11 -10.70
C VAL A 35 11.68 5.10 -11.06
N ILE A 36 12.49 5.47 -10.06
CA ILE A 36 13.44 6.58 -10.13
C ILE A 36 14.80 6.18 -9.54
N ASN A 37 15.76 7.09 -9.63
CA ASN A 37 17.06 7.00 -8.95
C ASN A 37 17.79 5.66 -9.18
N PRO A 38 18.17 5.32 -10.43
CA PRO A 38 18.96 4.12 -10.70
C PRO A 38 20.33 4.21 -10.01
N ILE A 39 20.70 3.17 -9.27
CA ILE A 39 22.02 3.06 -8.64
C ILE A 39 22.65 1.74 -9.03
N THR A 40 23.89 1.80 -9.54
CA THR A 40 24.67 0.62 -9.87
C THR A 40 25.53 0.22 -8.68
N HIS A 41 25.37 -1.03 -8.25
CA HIS A 41 26.10 -1.65 -7.15
C HIS A 41 27.05 -2.72 -7.69
N GLY A 42 28.10 -3.01 -6.92
CA GLY A 42 29.06 -4.06 -7.23
C GLY A 42 30.07 -3.69 -8.32
N VAL A 43 31.02 -4.60 -8.56
CA VAL A 43 32.13 -4.41 -9.49
C VAL A 43 32.30 -5.67 -10.34
N GLY A 44 32.64 -5.52 -11.62
CA GLY A 44 32.86 -6.65 -12.52
C GLY A 44 31.60 -7.47 -12.78
N LYS A 45 31.69 -8.80 -12.60
CA LYS A 45 30.62 -9.76 -12.95
C LYS A 45 29.41 -9.74 -12.01
N THR A 46 29.54 -9.19 -10.80
CA THR A 46 28.45 -9.11 -9.82
C THR A 46 27.74 -7.75 -9.82
N ARG A 47 28.02 -6.92 -10.83
CA ARG A 47 27.41 -5.61 -10.99
C ARG A 47 25.91 -5.76 -11.27
N TYR A 48 25.09 -4.99 -10.57
CA TYR A 48 23.66 -4.86 -10.84
C TYR A 48 23.20 -3.43 -10.63
N THR A 49 22.09 -3.06 -11.26
CA THR A 49 21.42 -1.77 -11.02
C THR A 49 20.11 -2.01 -10.29
N ASP A 50 19.90 -1.30 -9.20
CA ASP A 50 18.61 -1.23 -8.52
C ASP A 50 17.97 0.14 -8.73
N TYR A 51 16.66 0.20 -8.50
CA TYR A 51 15.84 1.40 -8.68
C TYR A 51 15.08 1.68 -7.40
N GLU A 52 14.84 2.95 -7.12
CA GLU A 52 13.88 3.36 -6.10
C GLU A 52 12.47 3.29 -6.68
N ILE A 53 11.58 2.63 -5.95
CA ILE A 53 10.16 2.52 -6.26
C ILE A 53 9.43 3.34 -5.20
N ARG A 54 8.91 4.50 -5.60
CA ARG A 54 8.01 5.30 -4.75
C ARG A 54 6.56 4.97 -5.10
N LEU A 55 5.78 4.75 -4.07
CA LEU A 55 4.34 4.49 -4.14
C LEU A 55 3.61 5.58 -3.37
N ARG A 56 2.59 6.18 -3.98
CA ARG A 56 1.57 6.98 -3.29
C ARG A 56 0.18 6.47 -3.64
N THR A 57 -0.65 6.24 -2.63
CA THR A 57 -2.00 5.72 -2.83
C THR A 57 -2.92 6.02 -1.64
N ASN A 58 -4.21 6.08 -1.90
CA ASN A 58 -5.27 6.09 -0.89
C ASN A 58 -6.01 4.74 -0.78
N LEU A 59 -5.57 3.70 -1.51
CA LEU A 59 -6.22 2.39 -1.50
C LEU A 59 -6.01 1.67 -0.16
N PRO A 60 -7.07 1.12 0.47
CA PRO A 60 -7.01 0.51 1.79
C PRO A 60 -6.29 -0.85 1.82
N VAL A 61 -6.05 -1.46 0.66
CA VAL A 61 -5.25 -2.70 0.54
C VAL A 61 -3.79 -2.46 0.94
N PHE A 62 -3.30 -1.23 0.80
CA PHE A 62 -1.95 -0.86 1.21
C PHE A 62 -1.96 -0.38 2.65
N LYS A 63 -1.02 -0.90 3.45
CA LYS A 63 -0.85 -0.51 4.85
C LYS A 63 -0.43 0.95 5.01
N ASN A 64 0.33 1.47 4.04
CA ASN A 64 0.93 2.79 4.06
C ASN A 64 0.45 3.59 2.84
N LYS A 65 0.06 4.85 3.04
CA LYS A 65 -0.34 5.75 1.96
C LYS A 65 0.84 6.17 1.07
N GLU A 66 2.03 6.24 1.65
CA GLU A 66 3.27 6.47 0.93
C GLU A 66 4.31 5.43 1.35
N SER A 67 5.05 4.89 0.40
CA SER A 67 6.19 4.03 0.68
C SER A 67 7.28 4.19 -0.38
N SER A 68 8.52 3.95 0.03
CA SER A 68 9.68 3.90 -0.87
C SER A 68 10.49 2.65 -0.57
N VAL A 69 10.82 1.88 -1.61
CA VAL A 69 11.65 0.68 -1.52
C VAL A 69 12.65 0.66 -2.66
N ARG A 70 13.77 -0.07 -2.50
CA ARG A 70 14.73 -0.31 -3.59
C ARG A 70 14.70 -1.75 -4.05
N ARG A 71 14.63 -1.97 -5.36
CA ARG A 71 14.55 -3.31 -5.97
C ARG A 71 15.32 -3.37 -7.28
N ARG A 72 15.81 -4.57 -7.60
CA ARG A 72 16.51 -4.85 -8.86
C ARG A 72 15.52 -5.23 -9.93
N TYR A 73 15.92 -5.16 -11.19
CA TYR A 73 15.08 -5.59 -12.32
C TYR A 73 14.58 -7.04 -12.17
N SER A 74 15.42 -7.96 -11.66
CA SER A 74 15.04 -9.36 -11.41
C SER A 74 13.85 -9.52 -10.46
N ASP A 75 13.65 -8.58 -9.53
CA ASP A 75 12.51 -8.61 -8.62
C ASP A 75 11.19 -8.30 -9.35
N PHE A 76 11.24 -7.46 -10.40
CA PHE A 76 10.09 -7.18 -11.26
C PHE A 76 9.74 -8.39 -12.12
N GLU A 77 10.74 -9.10 -12.66
CA GLU A 77 10.50 -10.34 -13.40
C GLU A 77 9.84 -11.39 -12.51
N TRP A 78 10.32 -11.54 -11.27
CA TRP A 78 9.71 -12.42 -10.30
C TRP A 78 8.26 -12.02 -10.00
N LEU A 79 8.01 -10.73 -9.72
CA LEU A 79 6.68 -10.21 -9.45
C LEU A 79 5.72 -10.45 -10.62
N ARG A 80 6.17 -10.24 -11.86
CA ARG A 80 5.38 -10.53 -13.07
C ARG A 80 5.00 -12.01 -13.13
N CYS A 81 5.97 -12.90 -12.90
CA CYS A 81 5.72 -14.35 -12.92
C CYS A 81 4.76 -14.79 -11.82
N GLU A 82 4.81 -14.16 -10.65
CA GLU A 82 3.89 -14.44 -9.53
C GLU A 82 2.47 -14.00 -9.87
N LEU A 83 2.32 -12.77 -10.36
CA LEU A 83 1.02 -12.24 -10.78
C LEU A 83 0.40 -13.05 -11.92
N GLU A 84 1.19 -13.54 -12.89
CA GLU A 84 0.68 -14.38 -13.98
C GLU A 84 0.21 -15.77 -13.50
N ARG A 85 0.77 -16.28 -12.40
CA ARG A 85 0.35 -17.54 -11.79
C ARG A 85 -0.94 -17.38 -11.00
N ASP A 86 -1.05 -16.31 -10.21
CA ASP A 86 -2.20 -16.07 -9.33
C ASP A 86 -3.40 -15.41 -10.05
N SER A 87 -3.16 -14.60 -11.09
CA SER A 87 -4.23 -13.83 -11.77
C SER A 87 -5.06 -14.65 -12.76
N LYS A 88 -4.80 -15.97 -12.91
CA LYS A 88 -5.70 -16.86 -13.68
C LYS A 88 -7.02 -17.16 -12.94
N VAL A 89 -7.17 -16.73 -11.69
CA VAL A 89 -8.38 -16.94 -10.87
C VAL A 89 -9.02 -15.59 -10.52
N CYS A 90 -9.50 -14.86 -11.53
CA CYS A 90 -10.63 -13.92 -11.45
C CYS A 90 -10.77 -13.19 -12.79
N LEU A 91 -11.30 -13.90 -13.79
CA LEU A 91 -12.15 -13.31 -14.83
C LEU A 91 -13.48 -14.06 -14.82
#